data_AF-A0A528FRN2-F1
#
_entry.id   AF-A0A528FRN2-F1
#
_cell.length_a   1.000
_cell.length_b   1.000
_cell.length_c   1.000
_cell.angle_alpha   90.00
_cell.angle_beta   90.00
_cell.angle_gamma   90.00
#
_symmetry.space_group_name_H-M   'P 1'
#
loop_
_entity.id
_entity.type
_entity.pdbx_description
1 polymer ?
#
loop_
_entity_poly.entity_id
_entity_poly.type
_entity_poly.pdbx_seq_one_letter_code
_entity_poly.pdbx_strand_id
1 'polypeptide(L)'
;MTTPMTTTTYAEAHHGSMQPTVVEIDGFRGRLINASHADYDVARAIWNGAIDRRPHLIARCIGTADVVAAVRFARDHDLEIAIRGGGHGVAGTAVCDDGIVIDLSAMRG
;
A
#
# COMPACT_ATOMS: atom_id res chain seq x y z
N MET A 1 20.64 21.64 30.06
CA MET A 1 20.43 21.69 28.60
C MET A 1 19.46 20.56 28.30
N THR A 2 18.16 20.88 28.30
CA THR A 2 17.06 19.90 28.40
C THR A 2 16.34 19.85 27.06
N THR A 3 16.35 18.70 26.41
CA THR A 3 15.60 18.44 25.18
C THR A 3 14.09 18.39 25.50
N PRO A 4 13.20 19.03 24.73
CA PRO A 4 11.76 18.82 24.94
C PRO A 4 11.34 17.45 24.38
N MET A 5 10.52 16.72 25.16
CA MET A 5 9.74 15.57 24.71
C MET A 5 8.63 16.06 23.77
N THR A 6 8.58 15.53 22.55
CA THR A 6 7.44 15.73 21.65
C THR A 6 6.30 14.82 22.11
N THR A 7 5.28 15.38 22.74
CA THR A 7 4.03 14.69 23.05
C THR A 7 3.20 14.59 21.77
N THR A 8 3.08 13.39 21.20
CA THR A 8 2.09 13.10 20.16
C THR A 8 0.73 12.93 20.84
N THR A 9 -0.11 13.94 20.77
CA THR A 9 -1.51 13.86 21.20
C THR A 9 -2.30 13.09 20.15
N TYR A 10 -2.84 11.91 20.50
CA TYR A 10 -3.89 11.26 19.73
C TYR A 10 -5.20 12.03 19.97
N ALA A 11 -5.76 12.64 18.93
CA ALA A 11 -7.08 13.25 18.97
C ALA A 11 -8.13 12.25 18.45
N GLU A 12 -9.16 12.03 19.27
CA GLU A 12 -10.33 11.21 18.95
C GLU A 12 -11.17 11.84 17.82
N ALA A 13 -11.82 10.95 17.06
CA ALA A 13 -12.49 11.22 15.80
C ALA A 13 -13.66 12.21 15.90
N HIS A 14 -13.73 13.14 14.93
CA HIS A 14 -14.96 13.86 14.60
C HIS A 14 -15.23 13.89 13.09
N HIS A 15 -16.48 13.56 12.79
CA HIS A 15 -17.22 13.58 11.53
C HIS A 15 -17.08 14.88 10.71
N GLY A 16 -16.54 14.77 9.49
CA GLY A 16 -16.50 15.85 8.49
C GLY A 16 -15.51 15.56 7.37
N SER A 17 -15.93 15.70 6.12
CA SER A 17 -15.20 15.31 4.91
C SER A 17 -13.71 15.71 4.88
N MET A 18 -12.80 14.74 4.88
CA MET A 18 -11.45 14.93 4.39
C MET A 18 -10.96 13.61 3.79
N GLN A 19 -11.20 13.40 2.50
CA GLN A 19 -10.48 12.38 1.74
C GLN A 19 -9.21 13.06 1.22
N PRO A 20 -8.01 12.78 1.74
CA PRO A 20 -6.81 13.07 0.96
C PRO A 20 -6.83 12.06 -0.21
N THR A 21 -7.26 12.52 -1.38
CA THR A 21 -7.43 11.72 -2.60
C THR A 21 -6.12 11.30 -3.27
N VAL A 22 -4.98 11.67 -2.70
CA VAL A 22 -3.65 11.34 -3.22
C VAL A 22 -2.84 10.74 -2.08
N VAL A 23 -2.48 9.47 -2.23
CA VAL A 23 -1.49 8.81 -1.38
C VAL A 23 -0.14 9.04 -2.04
N GLU A 24 0.80 9.64 -1.33
CA GLU A 24 2.17 9.82 -1.78
C GLU A 24 3.11 9.04 -0.87
N ILE A 25 4.13 8.44 -1.47
CA ILE A 25 5.22 7.78 -0.76
C ILE A 25 6.51 8.51 -1.16
N ASP A 26 7.23 9.07 -0.19
CA ASP A 26 8.46 9.80 -0.47
C ASP A 26 9.49 8.91 -1.17
N GLY A 27 10.12 9.45 -2.21
CA GLY A 27 11.09 8.74 -3.03
C GLY A 27 10.53 7.62 -3.93
N PHE A 28 9.21 7.42 -3.99
CA PHE A 28 8.57 6.42 -4.83
C PHE A 28 8.38 6.91 -6.27
N ARG A 29 8.83 6.12 -7.25
CA ARG A 29 8.79 6.44 -8.69
C ARG A 29 7.84 5.55 -9.49
N GLY A 30 7.38 4.47 -8.88
CA GLY A 30 6.39 3.56 -9.45
C GLY A 30 4.98 4.17 -9.49
N ARG A 31 3.98 3.30 -9.64
CA ARG A 31 2.56 3.72 -9.63
C ARG A 31 1.89 3.38 -8.30
N LEU A 32 1.19 4.34 -7.73
CA LEU A 32 0.32 4.15 -6.57
C LEU A 32 -1.13 4.07 -7.03
N ILE A 33 -1.83 3.00 -6.64
CA ILE A 33 -3.20 2.72 -7.06
C ILE A 33 -4.04 2.52 -5.80
N ASN A 34 -4.95 3.45 -5.53
CA ASN A 34 -5.90 3.37 -4.43
C ASN A 34 -7.31 3.07 -4.95
N ALA A 35 -8.29 2.92 -4.06
CA ALA A 35 -9.67 2.58 -4.43
C ALA A 35 -10.37 3.60 -5.36
N SER A 36 -9.85 4.82 -5.50
CA SER A 36 -10.38 5.83 -6.43
C SER A 36 -9.73 5.77 -7.82
N HIS A 37 -8.69 4.97 -8.01
CA HIS A 37 -7.96 4.87 -9.27
C HIS A 37 -8.67 3.91 -10.25
N ALA A 38 -8.77 4.27 -11.54
CA ALA A 38 -9.47 3.48 -12.54
C ALA A 38 -8.93 2.04 -12.69
N ASP A 39 -7.61 1.88 -12.57
CA ASP A 39 -6.95 0.56 -12.62
C ASP A 39 -7.14 -0.32 -11.36
N TYR A 40 -7.81 0.17 -10.30
CA TYR A 40 -7.83 -0.50 -8.98
C TYR A 40 -8.37 -1.93 -9.03
N ASP A 41 -9.55 -2.14 -9.61
CA ASP A 41 -10.17 -3.47 -9.68
C ASP A 41 -9.33 -4.46 -10.48
N VAL A 42 -8.69 -3.99 -11.55
CA VAL A 42 -7.77 -4.82 -12.35
C VAL A 42 -6.48 -5.12 -11.58
N ALA A 43 -5.95 -4.15 -10.84
CA ALA A 43 -4.69 -4.28 -10.12
C ALA A 43 -4.79 -5.15 -8.86
N ARG A 44 -5.94 -5.17 -8.17
CA ARG A 44 -6.16 -6.03 -6.99
C ARG A 44 -6.52 -7.47 -7.35
N ALA A 45 -7.06 -7.70 -8.55
CA ALA A 45 -7.44 -9.03 -8.99
C ALA A 45 -6.23 -9.97 -9.05
N ILE A 46 -6.38 -11.14 -8.44
CA ILE A 46 -5.42 -12.24 -8.50
C ILE A 46 -5.99 -13.39 -9.34
N TRP A 47 -5.14 -14.35 -9.73
CA TRP A 47 -5.56 -15.47 -10.59
C TRP A 47 -6.70 -16.29 -10.00
N ASN A 48 -6.74 -16.44 -8.66
CA ASN A 48 -7.85 -17.08 -7.98
C ASN A 48 -9.02 -16.08 -7.82
N GLY A 49 -9.94 -16.10 -8.79
CA GLY A 49 -11.11 -15.22 -8.81
C GLY A 49 -12.10 -15.41 -7.66
N ALA A 50 -11.95 -16.42 -6.81
CA ALA A 50 -12.74 -16.58 -5.59
C ALA A 50 -12.27 -15.66 -4.43
N ILE A 51 -11.12 -14.99 -4.58
CA ILE A 51 -10.54 -14.11 -3.55
C ILE A 51 -10.79 -12.64 -3.94
N ASP A 52 -11.72 -11.99 -3.25
CA ASP A 52 -12.09 -10.58 -3.44
C ASP A 52 -11.59 -9.70 -2.29
N ARG A 53 -10.26 -9.53 -2.17
CA ARG A 53 -9.68 -8.64 -1.16
C ARG A 53 -9.53 -7.20 -1.66
N ARG A 54 -9.60 -6.24 -0.75
CA ARG A 54 -9.61 -4.80 -1.02
C ARG A 54 -8.50 -4.09 -0.25
N PRO A 55 -7.27 -4.04 -0.80
CA PRO A 55 -6.19 -3.30 -0.17
C PRO A 55 -6.48 -1.79 -0.19
N HIS A 56 -6.01 -1.07 0.82
CA HIS A 56 -6.05 0.39 0.83
C HIS A 56 -5.17 0.98 -0.28
N LEU A 57 -4.04 0.34 -0.56
CA LEU A 57 -3.07 0.80 -1.53
C LEU A 57 -2.37 -0.35 -2.27
N ILE A 58 -2.13 -0.16 -3.56
CA ILE A 58 -1.26 -1.02 -4.36
C ILE A 58 -0.09 -0.17 -4.86
N ALA A 59 1.11 -0.52 -4.43
CA ALA A 59 2.37 0.12 -4.84
C ALA A 59 3.06 -0.74 -5.90
N ARG A 60 2.91 -0.36 -7.18
CA ARG A 60 3.56 -1.04 -8.30
C ARG A 60 4.96 -0.49 -8.49
N CYS A 61 5.94 -1.22 -7.98
CA CYS A 61 7.34 -0.85 -7.95
C CYS A 61 8.02 -1.06 -9.31
N ILE A 62 8.92 -0.15 -9.68
CA ILE A 62 9.79 -0.27 -10.86
C ILE A 62 11.27 -0.50 -10.50
N GLY A 63 11.59 -0.58 -9.22
CA GLY A 63 12.94 -0.88 -8.75
C GLY A 63 13.04 -1.01 -7.24
N THR A 64 14.25 -1.32 -6.75
CA THR A 64 14.51 -1.57 -5.32
C THR A 64 14.19 -0.37 -4.43
N ALA A 65 14.42 0.86 -4.91
CA ALA A 65 14.12 2.07 -4.15
C ALA A 65 12.62 2.20 -3.82
N ASP A 66 11.75 1.85 -4.77
CA ASP A 66 10.30 1.84 -4.58
C ASP A 66 9.87 0.82 -3.52
N VAL A 67 10.48 -0.37 -3.54
CA VAL A 67 10.20 -1.43 -2.55
C VAL A 67 10.58 -0.94 -1.14
N VAL A 68 11.75 -0.34 -0.98
CA VAL A 68 12.21 0.20 0.31
C VAL A 68 11.25 1.31 0.79
N ALA A 69 10.86 2.21 -0.11
CA ALA A 69 9.93 3.29 0.22
C ALA A 69 8.55 2.76 0.64
N ALA A 70 8.00 1.79 -0.09
CA ALA A 70 6.72 1.17 0.23
C ALA A 70 6.73 0.40 1.56
N VAL A 71 7.81 -0.33 1.88
CA VAL A 71 7.94 -1.04 3.17
C VAL A 71 8.02 -0.07 4.34
N ARG A 72 8.76 1.04 4.20
CA ARG A 72 8.83 2.08 5.22
C ARG A 72 7.47 2.73 5.45
N PHE A 73 6.79 3.11 4.38
CA PHE A 73 5.44 3.63 4.45
C PHE A 73 4.48 2.67 5.16
N ALA A 74 4.50 1.38 4.79
CA ALA A 74 3.67 0.38 5.45
C ALA A 74 3.92 0.31 6.96
N ARG A 75 5.19 0.33 7.38
CA ARG A 75 5.58 0.31 8.78
C ARG A 75 5.12 1.57 9.53
N ASP A 76 5.34 2.75 8.94
CA ASP A 76 5.03 4.04 9.57
C ASP A 76 3.50 4.24 9.72
N HIS A 77 2.71 3.54 8.90
CA HIS A 77 1.25 3.57 8.90
C HIS A 77 0.59 2.30 9.45
N ASP A 78 1.37 1.36 10.02
CA ASP A 78 0.89 0.08 10.58
C ASP A 78 0.01 -0.74 9.61
N LEU A 79 0.38 -0.78 8.34
CA LEU A 79 -0.36 -1.50 7.29
C LEU A 79 0.14 -2.93 7.12
N GLU A 80 -0.80 -3.88 7.01
CA GLU A 80 -0.47 -5.25 6.60
C GLU A 80 0.13 -5.26 5.19
N ILE A 81 1.25 -5.95 5.02
CA ILE A 81 1.96 -6.05 3.73
C ILE A 81 1.60 -7.37 3.05
N ALA A 82 1.05 -7.28 1.84
CA ALA A 82 1.02 -8.37 0.88
C ALA A 82 2.06 -8.16 -0.22
N ILE A 83 2.82 -9.19 -0.59
CA ILE A 83 3.80 -9.12 -1.67
C ILE A 83 3.27 -9.83 -2.91
N ARG A 84 3.18 -9.11 -4.04
CA ARG A 84 2.76 -9.65 -5.33
C ARG A 84 3.95 -9.74 -6.29
N GLY A 85 4.41 -10.96 -6.54
CA GLY A 85 5.34 -11.29 -7.62
C GLY A 85 4.59 -11.67 -8.91
N GLY A 86 4.74 -12.92 -9.37
CA GLY A 86 4.04 -13.43 -10.56
C GLY A 86 2.55 -13.79 -10.38
N GLY A 87 1.98 -13.65 -9.19
CA GLY A 87 0.54 -13.88 -8.94
C GLY A 87 0.06 -15.35 -8.94
N HIS A 88 0.96 -16.34 -9.07
CA HIS A 88 0.64 -17.78 -9.11
C HIS A 88 0.55 -18.45 -7.73
N GLY A 89 0.62 -17.68 -6.64
CA GLY A 89 0.47 -18.21 -5.28
C GLY A 89 -0.98 -18.63 -5.01
N VAL A 90 -1.23 -19.93 -4.97
CA VAL A 90 -2.57 -20.53 -4.76
C VAL A 90 -3.23 -20.08 -3.44
N ALA A 91 -2.43 -19.69 -2.45
CA ALA A 91 -2.89 -19.31 -1.11
C ALA A 91 -3.47 -17.87 -1.00
N GLY A 92 -3.45 -17.06 -2.07
CA GLY A 92 -4.02 -15.71 -2.04
C GLY A 92 -3.24 -14.69 -1.20
N THR A 93 -2.01 -15.01 -0.79
CA THR A 93 -1.13 -14.12 0.00
C THR A 93 -0.60 -12.90 -0.78
N ALA A 94 -0.91 -12.84 -2.09
CA ALA A 94 -0.53 -11.75 -2.97
C ALA A 94 -1.47 -10.53 -2.89
N VAL A 95 -2.49 -10.56 -2.03
CA VAL A 95 -3.43 -9.45 -1.77
C VAL A 95 -3.91 -9.51 -0.31
N CYS A 96 -4.15 -8.36 0.31
CA CYS A 96 -4.67 -8.20 1.67
C CYS A 96 -5.89 -7.27 1.69
N ASP A 97 -6.65 -7.29 2.78
CA ASP A 97 -7.69 -6.30 3.07
C ASP A 97 -7.11 -5.17 3.90
N ASP A 98 -7.51 -3.93 3.64
CA ASP A 98 -7.14 -2.73 4.41
C ASP A 98 -5.61 -2.54 4.62
N GLY A 99 -4.80 -3.21 3.80
CA GLY A 99 -3.33 -3.13 3.85
C GLY A 99 -2.75 -2.54 2.58
N ILE A 100 -1.45 -2.82 2.37
CA ILE A 100 -0.71 -2.43 1.17
C ILE A 100 -0.22 -3.66 0.41
N VAL A 101 -0.47 -3.65 -0.91
CA VAL A 101 0.13 -4.62 -1.84
C VAL A 101 1.38 -4.00 -2.44
N ILE A 102 2.54 -4.63 -2.26
CA ILE A 102 3.77 -4.30 -2.98
C ILE A 102 3.83 -5.18 -4.24
N ASP A 103 3.53 -4.57 -5.38
CA ASP A 103 3.44 -5.23 -6.69
C ASP A 103 4.76 -5.10 -7.47
N LEU A 104 5.44 -6.24 -7.61
CA LEU A 104 6.73 -6.38 -8.28
C LEU A 104 6.59 -6.81 -9.75
N SER A 105 5.37 -6.90 -10.29
CA SER A 105 5.12 -7.44 -11.65
C SER A 105 5.78 -6.66 -12.80
N ALA A 106 6.17 -5.40 -12.55
CA ALA A 106 6.91 -4.57 -13.49
C ALA A 106 8.44 -4.76 -13.40
N MET A 107 8.96 -5.43 -12.37
CA MET A 107 10.39 -5.67 -12.19
C MET A 107 10.81 -6.99 -12.87
N ARG A 108 11.10 -6.91 -14.18
CA ARG A 108 11.51 -8.05 -15.03
C ARG A 108 13.00 -7.94 -15.33
N GLY A 109 13.82 -8.56 -14.48
CA GLY A 109 15.27 -8.70 -14.71
C GLY A 109 15.61 -9.69 -15.82
#